data_AF-A0A6F8SYQ2-F1
#
_entry.id   AF-A0A6F8SYQ2-F1
#
_cell.length_a   1.000
_cell.length_b   1.000
_cell.length_c   1.000
_cell.angle_alpha   90.00
_cell.angle_beta   90.00
_cell.angle_gamma   90.00
#
_symmetry.space_group_name_H-M   'P 1'
#
loop_
_entity.id
_entity.type
_entity.pdbx_description
1 polymer ?
#
loop_
_entity_poly.entity_id
_entity_poly.type
_entity_poly.pdbx_seq_one_letter_code
_entity_poly.pdbx_strand_id
1 'polypeptide(L)' 'MVPGNMLLITHQVNITALIGGGVSPGEMVVVRPQEDSFTVVGRLSVPSR' A
#
# COMPACT_ATOMS: atom_id res chain seq x y z
N MET A 1 -23.16 -6.78 4.07
CA MET A 1 -21.76 -7.23 4.01
C MET A 1 -20.92 -6.17 4.72
N VAL A 2 -20.23 -6.52 5.81
CA VAL A 2 -19.34 -5.57 6.49
C VAL A 2 -18.06 -5.47 5.64
N PRO A 3 -17.55 -4.28 5.28
CA PRO A 3 -16.32 -4.16 4.51
C PRO A 3 -15.14 -4.75 5.28
N GLY A 4 -14.33 -5.57 4.61
CA GLY A 4 -13.09 -6.13 5.16
C GLY A 4 -11.85 -5.37 4.68
N ASN A 5 -10.69 -5.70 5.27
CA ASN A 5 -9.40 -5.20 4.78
C ASN A 5 -8.97 -5.99 3.53
N MET A 6 -8.37 -5.30 2.57
CA MET A 6 -7.82 -5.90 1.34
C MET A 6 -6.29 -5.95 1.42
N LEU A 7 -5.71 -7.07 1.00
CA LEU A 7 -4.28 -7.18 0.71
C LEU A 7 -4.09 -7.28 -0.81
N LEU A 8 -3.33 -6.34 -1.38
CA LEU A 8 -3.00 -6.31 -2.80
C LEU A 8 -1.48 -6.49 -2.97
N ILE A 9 -1.08 -7.51 -3.72
CA ILE A 9 0.31 -7.73 -4.11
C ILE A 9 0.43 -7.40 -5.59
N THR A 10 1.38 -6.52 -5.93
CA THR A 10 1.54 -6.03 -7.30
C THR A 10 2.98 -5.57 -7.54
N HIS A 11 3.24 -5.01 -8.72
CA HIS A 11 4.55 -4.51 -9.13
C HIS A 11 4.77 -3.05 -8.69
N GLN A 12 6.05 -2.66 -8.57
CA GLN A 12 6.47 -1.30 -8.22
C GLN A 12 5.75 -0.22 -9.04
N VAL A 13 5.61 -0.41 -10.36
CA VAL A 13 4.97 0.57 -11.24
C VAL A 13 3.51 0.83 -10.88
N ASN A 14 2.78 -0.21 -10.46
CA ASN A 14 1.38 -0.08 -10.03
C ASN A 14 1.31 0.58 -8.66
N ILE A 15 2.24 0.25 -7.74
CA ILE A 15 2.32 0.91 -6.44
C ILE A 15 2.55 2.41 -6.64
N THR A 16 3.56 2.79 -7.44
CA THR A 16 3.85 4.19 -7.74
C THR A 16 2.65 4.92 -8.34
N ALA A 17 1.92 4.28 -9.26
CA ALA A 17 0.70 4.86 -9.83
C ALA A 17 -0.42 5.06 -8.79
N LEU A 18 -0.53 4.15 -7.82
CA LEU A 18 -1.59 4.20 -6.79
C LEU A 18 -1.31 5.19 -5.65
N ILE A 19 -0.04 5.36 -5.25
CA ILE A 19 0.31 6.17 -4.06
C ILE A 19 1.24 7.34 -4.34
N GLY A 20 1.65 7.56 -5.61
CA GLY A 20 2.55 8.64 -6.01
C GLY A 20 4.00 8.48 -5.55
N GLY A 21 4.38 7.30 -5.05
CA GLY A 21 5.71 7.03 -4.49
C GLY A 21 6.08 5.56 -4.53
N GLY A 22 7.39 5.29 -4.43
CA GLY A 22 7.92 3.93 -4.43
C GLY A 22 7.97 3.28 -3.05
N VAL A 23 8.10 1.96 -3.06
CA VAL A 23 8.43 1.15 -1.88
C VAL A 23 9.78 0.47 -2.06
N SER A 24 10.44 0.16 -0.94
CA SER A 24 11.59 -0.73 -0.91
C SER A 24 11.16 -2.19 -1.08
N PRO A 25 12.05 -3.11 -1.51
CA PRO A 25 11.72 -4.53 -1.58
C PRO A 25 11.18 -5.08 -0.24
N GLY A 26 9.98 -5.67 -0.29
CA GLY A 26 9.32 -6.25 0.88
C GLY A 26 8.63 -5.26 1.82
N GLU A 27 8.76 -3.95 1.59
CA GLU A 27 8.00 -2.95 2.32
C GLU A 27 6.51 -3.02 1.93
N MET A 28 5.62 -2.90 2.92
CA MET A 28 4.18 -2.79 2.68
C MET A 28 3.70 -1.39 3.02
N VAL A 29 2.83 -0.83 2.19
CA VAL A 29 2.19 0.47 2.45
C VAL A 29 0.74 0.23 2.83
N VAL A 30 0.33 0.80 3.96
CA VAL A 30 -1.05 0.77 4.41
C VAL A 30 -1.73 2.03 3.90
N VAL A 31 -2.81 1.83 3.16
CA VAL A 31 -3.59 2.92 2.57
C VAL A 31 -5.02 2.92 3.07
N ARG A 32 -5.61 4.11 3.15
CA ARG A 32 -7.05 4.30 3.27
C ARG A 32 -7.59 4.72 1.89
N PRO A 33 -8.58 4.00 1.33
CA PRO A 33 -9.25 4.45 0.12
C PRO A 33 -10.03 5.75 0.39
N GLN A 34 -9.96 6.67 -0.57
CA GLN A 34 -10.87 7.81 -0.73
C GLN A 34 -11.67 7.61 -2.04
N GLU A 35 -12.51 8.58 -2.42
CA GLU A 35 -13.35 8.47 -3.62
C GLU A 35 -12.55 8.08 -4.87
N ASP A 36 -11.48 8.84 -5.20
CA ASP A 36 -10.68 8.63 -6.41
C ASP A 36 -9.17 8.43 -6.13
N SER A 37 -8.80 8.17 -4.87
CA SER A 37 -7.39 8.11 -4.48
C SER A 37 -7.12 7.25 -3.25
N PHE A 38 -5.84 7.09 -2.92
CA PHE A 38 -5.39 6.45 -1.70
C PHE A 38 -4.60 7.44 -0.84
N THR A 39 -4.90 7.46 0.46
CA THR A 39 -4.06 8.14 1.44
C THR A 39 -3.20 7.12 2.16
N VAL A 40 -1.88 7.33 2.12
CA VAL A 40 -0.94 6.53 2.91
C VAL A 40 -1.14 6.85 4.39
N VAL A 41 -1.48 5.83 5.17
CA VAL A 41 -1.67 5.94 6.63
C VAL A 41 -0.56 5.26 7.42
N GLY A 42 0.30 4.49 6.76
CA GLY A 42 1.44 3.85 7.40
C GLY A 42 2.31 3.06 6.43
N ARG A 43 3.48 2.67 6.93
CA ARG A 43 4.45 1.80 6.23
C ARG A 43 4.88 0.71 7.19
N LEU A 44 4.93 -0.52 6.71
CA LEU A 44 5.44 -1.67 7.43
C LEU A 44 6.76 -2.08 6.79
N SER A 45 7.84 -1.94 7.55
CA SER A 45 9.16 -2.40 7.14
C SER A 45 9.27 -3.92 7.27
N VAL A 46 10.15 -4.52 6.48
CA VAL A 46 10.52 -5.93 6.66
C VAL A 46 11.20 -6.09 8.01
N PRO A 47 10.78 -7.04 8.87
CA PRO A 47 11.47 -7.30 10.12
C PRO A 47 12.94 -7.65 9.87
N SER A 48 13.85 -6.94 10.54
CA SER A 48 15.24 -7.38 10.66
C SER A 48 15.27 -8.67 11.48
N ARG A 49 15.95 -9.70 10.95
CA ARG A 49 16.12 -11.00 11.61
C ARG A 49 16.86 -10.88 12.93
#